data_AF-D3JUV3-F1
#
_entry.id   AF-D3JUV3-F1
#
_cell.length_a   1.000
_cell.length_b   1.000
_cell.length_c   1.000
_cell.angle_alpha   90.00
_cell.angle_beta   90.00
_cell.angle_gamma   90.00
#
_symmetry.space_group_name_H-M   'P 1'
#
loop_
_entity.id
_entity.type
_entity.pdbx_description
1 polymer ?
#
loop_
_entity_poly.entity_id
_entity_poly.type
_entity_poly.pdbx_seq_one_letter_code
_entity_poly.pdbx_strand_id
1 'polypeptide(L)'
;ERFIWSFNGQKFLQAEPLRFTHGERLRIVLVNDSMMNHPIHLHGMWSELEDEAGAFLVRKHTVTVQPAQRMSYLVTADALGRWAYHCHLLYHMEA
;
A
#
# COMPACT_ATOMS: atom_id res chain seq x y z
N GLU A 1 -15.68 -4.17 20.44
CA GLU A 1 -14.24 -3.84 20.46
C GLU A 1 -13.97 -2.78 19.40
N ARG A 2 -13.14 -1.76 19.69
CA ARG A 2 -12.81 -0.72 18.70
C ARG A 2 -11.69 -1.23 17.82
N PHE A 3 -12.02 -1.73 16.64
CA PHE A 3 -11.02 -1.95 15.61
C PHE A 3 -10.49 -0.58 15.16
N ILE A 4 -9.18 -0.35 15.31
CA ILE A 4 -8.51 0.86 14.82
C ILE A 4 -7.75 0.46 13.56
N TRP A 5 -8.31 0.80 12.41
CA TRP A 5 -7.68 0.61 11.10
C TRP A 5 -6.86 1.85 10.77
N SER A 6 -5.55 1.69 10.63
CA SER A 6 -4.64 2.81 10.43
C SER A 6 -3.38 2.36 9.72
N PHE A 7 -2.75 3.27 8.99
CA PHE A 7 -1.35 3.10 8.61
C PHE A 7 -0.50 3.78 9.68
N ASN A 8 0.47 3.05 10.25
CA ASN A 8 1.39 3.56 11.27
C ASN A 8 0.69 4.21 12.48
N GLY A 9 -0.46 3.67 12.89
CA GLY A 9 -1.25 4.21 14.01
C GLY A 9 -2.03 5.50 13.69
N GLN A 10 -1.90 6.05 12.48
CA GLN A 10 -2.63 7.24 12.04
C GLN A 10 -3.88 6.88 11.26
N LYS A 11 -5.03 7.38 11.73
CA LYS A 11 -6.30 7.27 11.01
C LYS A 11 -6.25 8.09 9.73
N PHE A 12 -7.03 7.68 8.73
CA PHE A 12 -7.05 8.35 7.43
C PHE A 12 -7.32 9.86 7.53
N LEU A 13 -8.28 10.29 8.37
CA LEU A 13 -8.60 11.71 8.60
C LEU A 13 -7.45 12.55 9.14
N GLN A 14 -6.41 11.91 9.70
CA GLN A 14 -5.25 12.55 10.30
C GLN A 14 -3.96 12.28 9.50
N ALA A 15 -4.04 11.46 8.45
CA ALA A 15 -2.88 11.05 7.67
C ALA A 15 -2.53 12.12 6.63
N GLU A 16 -1.25 12.46 6.56
CA GLU A 16 -0.71 13.25 5.45
C GLU A 16 -0.50 12.37 4.22
N PRO A 17 -0.68 12.91 3.01
CA PRO A 17 -0.44 12.16 1.78
C PRO A 17 1.04 11.82 1.62
N LEU A 18 1.31 10.64 1.07
CA LEU A 18 2.64 10.30 0.55
C LEU A 18 2.92 11.22 -0.65
N ARG A 19 4.03 11.95 -0.61
CA ARG A 19 4.43 12.87 -1.68
C ARG A 19 5.52 12.24 -2.51
N PHE A 20 5.22 12.01 -3.79
CA PHE A 20 6.18 11.49 -4.75
C PHE A 20 6.61 12.58 -5.73
N THR A 21 7.85 12.50 -6.19
CA THR A 21 8.40 13.27 -7.30
C THR A 21 8.10 12.55 -8.59
N HIS A 22 7.52 13.25 -9.57
CA HIS A 22 7.22 12.66 -10.87
C HIS A 22 8.47 12.06 -11.53
N GLY A 23 8.34 10.82 -12.02
CA GLY A 23 9.42 10.04 -12.64
C GLY A 23 10.33 9.30 -11.65
N GLU A 24 10.19 9.52 -10.34
CA GLU A 24 10.97 8.75 -9.37
C GLU A 24 10.49 7.30 -9.28
N ARG A 25 11.42 6.41 -8.90
CA ARG A 25 11.13 5.01 -8.63
C ARG A 25 11.40 4.73 -7.16
N LEU A 26 10.38 4.26 -6.47
CA LEU A 26 10.37 4.13 -5.02
C LEU A 26 9.95 2.72 -4.61
N ARG A 27 10.42 2.29 -3.44
CA ARG A 27 10.02 1.03 -2.82
C ARG A 27 9.09 1.31 -1.66
N ILE A 28 7.89 0.76 -1.73
CA ILE A 28 6.95 0.76 -0.61
C ILE A 28 7.14 -0.54 0.17
N VAL A 29 7.41 -0.41 1.47
CA VAL A 29 7.52 -1.56 2.39
C VAL A 29 6.28 -1.55 3.29
N LEU A 30 5.58 -2.67 3.32
CA LEU A 30 4.42 -2.88 4.17
C LEU A 30 4.75 -3.92 5.23
N VAL A 31 4.35 -3.61 6.45
CA VAL A 31 4.45 -4.50 7.61
C VAL A 31 3.06 -4.61 8.20
N ASN A 32 2.53 -5.83 8.26
CA ASN A 32 1.23 -6.09 8.84
C ASN A 32 1.39 -6.75 10.21
N ASP A 33 1.39 -5.92 11.25
CA ASP A 33 1.44 -6.36 12.65
C ASP A 33 0.04 -6.69 13.23
N SER A 34 -0.97 -6.87 12.36
CA SER A 34 -2.32 -7.25 12.75
C SER A 34 -2.64 -8.70 12.42
N MET A 35 -3.77 -9.18 12.92
CA MET A 35 -4.24 -10.56 12.73
C MET A 35 -5.10 -10.76 11.48
N MET A 36 -5.25 -9.75 10.62
CA MET A 36 -6.11 -9.83 9.42
C MET A 36 -5.36 -9.52 8.13
N ASN A 37 -5.88 -10.02 7.02
CA ASN A 37 -5.41 -9.68 5.68
C ASN A 37 -5.74 -8.23 5.34
N HIS A 38 -4.79 -7.52 4.73
CA HIS A 38 -4.99 -6.16 4.22
C HIS A 38 -4.72 -6.10 2.73
N PRO A 39 -5.76 -6.09 1.87
CA PRO A 39 -5.60 -5.83 0.44
C PRO A 39 -5.33 -4.34 0.22
N ILE A 40 -4.07 -3.96 0.01
CA ILE A 40 -3.67 -2.57 -0.20
C ILE A 40 -3.75 -2.22 -1.68
N HIS A 41 -4.49 -1.16 -1.99
CA HIS A 41 -4.75 -0.68 -3.34
C HIS A 41 -4.14 0.71 -3.54
N LEU A 42 -3.42 0.86 -4.65
CA LEU A 42 -2.84 2.11 -5.11
C LEU A 42 -3.49 2.52 -6.43
N HIS A 43 -4.07 3.72 -6.44
CA HIS A 43 -4.67 4.28 -7.65
C HIS A 43 -3.60 4.88 -8.57
N GLY A 44 -3.93 4.96 -9.86
CA GLY A 44 -3.14 5.69 -10.87
C GLY A 44 -1.82 5.05 -11.30
N MET A 45 -1.24 4.16 -10.49
CA MET A 45 0.09 3.58 -10.70
C MET A 45 0.06 2.08 -10.43
N TRP A 46 1.13 1.38 -10.82
CA TRP A 46 1.28 -0.06 -10.60
C TRP A 46 2.18 -0.38 -9.42
N SER A 47 1.82 -1.42 -8.66
CA SER A 47 2.71 -2.12 -7.74
C SER A 47 3.44 -3.23 -8.50
N GLU A 48 4.75 -3.09 -8.65
CA GLU A 48 5.62 -4.09 -9.26
C GLU A 48 6.22 -4.99 -8.17
N LEU A 49 5.81 -6.25 -8.16
CA LEU A 49 6.35 -7.26 -7.26
C LEU A 49 7.65 -7.84 -7.82
N GLU A 50 8.57 -8.14 -6.93
CA GLU A 50 9.86 -8.72 -7.22
C GLU A 50 10.05 -10.02 -6.42
N ASP A 51 10.91 -10.91 -6.91
CA ASP A 51 11.38 -12.05 -6.13
C ASP A 51 12.47 -11.64 -5.12
N GLU A 52 13.01 -12.62 -4.39
CA GLU A 52 14.06 -12.39 -3.38
C GLU A 52 15.38 -11.85 -3.99
N ALA A 53 15.61 -12.09 -5.29
CA ALA A 53 16.77 -11.60 -6.03
C ALA A 53 16.52 -10.21 -6.65
N GLY A 54 15.31 -9.64 -6.50
CA GLY A 54 14.93 -8.36 -7.10
C GLY A 54 14.49 -8.46 -8.56
N ALA A 55 14.25 -9.66 -9.09
CA ALA A 55 13.74 -9.82 -10.45
C ALA A 55 12.24 -9.56 -10.49
N PHE A 56 11.79 -8.84 -11.52
CA PHE A 56 10.38 -8.53 -11.72
C PHE A 56 9.54 -9.81 -11.85
N LEU A 57 8.42 -9.86 -11.12
CA LEU A 57 7.45 -10.95 -11.16
C LEU A 57 6.16 -10.54 -11.87
N VAL A 58 5.47 -9.52 -11.35
CA VAL A 58 4.12 -9.16 -11.81
C VAL A 58 3.75 -7.74 -11.40
N ARG A 59 2.87 -7.12 -12.20
CA ARG A 59 2.18 -5.88 -11.85
C ARG A 59 0.82 -6.16 -11.24
N LYS A 60 0.50 -5.49 -10.13
CA LYS A 60 -0.82 -5.51 -9.50
C LYS A 60 -1.23 -4.09 -9.14
N HIS A 61 -2.53 -3.82 -9.21
CA HIS A 61 -3.10 -2.60 -8.64
C HIS A 61 -3.45 -2.79 -7.15
N THR A 62 -3.63 -4.03 -6.71
CA THR A 62 -3.93 -4.39 -5.32
C THR A 62 -3.03 -5.53 -4.86
N VAL A 63 -2.41 -5.38 -3.69
CA VAL A 63 -1.52 -6.37 -3.07
C VAL A 63 -2.04 -6.75 -1.69
N THR A 64 -2.20 -8.04 -1.42
CA THR A 64 -2.66 -8.51 -0.11
C THR A 64 -1.48 -8.75 0.82
N VAL A 65 -1.45 -8.05 1.94
CA VAL A 65 -0.50 -8.28 3.03
C VAL A 65 -1.15 -9.20 4.06
N GLN A 66 -0.58 -10.38 4.26
CA GLN A 66 -1.05 -11.39 5.22
C GLN A 66 -0.68 -11.01 6.67
N PRO A 67 -1.33 -11.58 7.70
CA PRO A 67 -0.94 -11.42 9.10
C PRO A 67 0.54 -11.71 9.34
N ALA A 68 1.20 -10.87 10.14
CA ALA A 68 2.62 -10.95 10.45
C ALA A 68 3.56 -10.93 9.22
N GLN A 69 3.06 -10.53 8.05
CA GLN A 69 3.85 -10.45 6.83
C GLN A 69 4.51 -9.08 6.71
N ARG A 70 5.78 -9.11 6.30
CA ARG A 70 6.48 -7.96 5.72
C ARG A 70 6.68 -8.21 4.23
N MET A 71 6.29 -7.27 3.38
CA MET A 71 6.53 -7.34 1.94
C MET A 71 6.87 -5.97 1.36
N SER A 72 7.36 -5.96 0.13
CA SER A 72 7.60 -4.71 -0.58
C SER A 72 7.22 -4.81 -2.05
N TYR A 73 7.00 -3.66 -2.67
CA TYR A 73 6.82 -3.54 -4.11
C TYR A 73 7.42 -2.22 -4.59
N LEU A 74 7.75 -2.17 -5.87
CA LEU A 74 8.20 -0.95 -6.54
C LEU A 74 7.03 -0.20 -7.14
N VAL A 75 7.16 1.13 -7.15
CA VAL A 75 6.26 2.06 -7.84
C VAL A 75 7.13 3.01 -8.65
N THR A 76 6.76 3.23 -9.90
CA THR A 76 7.25 4.35 -10.70
C THR A 76 6.17 5.42 -10.70
N ALA A 77 6.49 6.63 -10.25
CA ALA A 77 5.56 7.74 -10.16
C ALA A 77 5.36 8.42 -11.53
N ASP A 78 4.69 7.75 -12.47
CA ASP A 78 4.48 8.19 -13.86
C ASP A 78 3.08 8.79 -14.12
N ALA A 79 2.20 8.80 -13.12
CA ALA A 79 0.87 9.37 -13.21
C ALA A 79 0.75 10.66 -12.35
N LEU A 80 0.68 11.82 -13.01
CA LEU A 80 0.45 13.10 -12.34
C LEU A 80 -0.96 13.15 -11.75
N GLY A 81 -1.07 13.48 -10.45
CA GLY A 81 -2.36 13.62 -9.79
C GLY A 81 -2.30 13.42 -8.28
N ARG A 82 -3.48 13.33 -7.67
CA ARG A 82 -3.66 12.85 -6.29
C ARG A 82 -4.38 11.52 -6.36
N TRP A 83 -3.70 10.47 -5.92
CA TRP A 83 -4.18 9.11 -6.02
C TRP A 83 -4.46 8.55 -4.64
N ALA A 84 -5.62 7.91 -4.48
CA ALA A 84 -5.95 7.26 -3.24
C ALA A 84 -5.02 6.06 -3.01
N TYR A 85 -4.61 5.88 -1.76
CA TYR A 85 -3.83 4.75 -1.31
C TYR A 85 -4.44 4.21 -0.03
N HIS A 86 -5.04 3.03 -0.11
CA HIS A 86 -5.92 2.55 0.94
C HIS A 86 -6.04 1.02 0.98
N CYS A 87 -6.54 0.50 2.08
CA CYS A 87 -6.98 -0.89 2.17
C CYS A 87 -8.34 -1.05 1.48
N HIS A 88 -8.53 -2.13 0.72
CA HIS A 88 -9.72 -2.43 -0.08
C HIS A 88 -10.70 -3.40 0.61
N LEU A 89 -10.46 -3.68 1.89
CA LEU A 89 -11.41 -4.43 2.71
C LEU A 89 -12.54 -3.44 3.07
N LEU A 90 -13.77 -3.73 2.62
CA LEU A 90 -14.90 -2.79 2.69
C LEU A 90 -15.18 -2.29 4.12
N TYR A 91 -14.97 -3.14 5.12
CA TYR A 91 -15.06 -2.80 6.56
C TYR A 91 -14.01 -1.78 7.04
N HIS A 92 -12.95 -1.51 6.27
CA HIS A 92 -11.87 -0.59 6.63
C HIS A 92 -12.00 0.80 5.97
N MET A 93 -12.95 0.99 5.04
CA MET A 93 -13.22 2.30 4.42
C MET A 93 -14.21 3.16 5.22
N GLU A 94 -14.91 2.59 6.20
CA GLU A 94 -15.93 3.27 7.03
C GLU A 94 -15.40 3.93 8.32
N ALA A 95 -14.08 4.08 8.50
CA ALA A 95 -13.47 4.47 9.79
C ALA A 95 -12.81 5.86 9.84
#